data_AF-F4P6J9-F1
#
_entry.id   AF-F4P6J9-F1
#
_cell.length_a   1.000
_cell.length_b   1.000
_cell.length_c   1.000
_cell.angle_alpha   90.00
_cell.angle_beta   90.00
_cell.angle_gamma   90.00
#
_symmetry.space_group_name_H-M   'P 1'
#
loop_
_entity.id
_entity.type
_entity.pdbx_description
1 polymer ?
#
loop_
_entity_poly.entity_id
_entity_poly.type
_entity_poly.pdbx_seq_one_letter_code
_entity_poly.pdbx_strand_id
1 'polypeptide(L)'
;MSDCYPIDFDGITLIESLAKGVRRLERLLQDTSEKKTEIKDQVEVVSKLKEKFDHLKSDPSSSKSEMVKLKSKLVGSIGIFKSLKRQMKELIKEYSHTNQQNVQTRAMLGDYFTKHHSVGSTNSDGTINTEPYPGFKKCFDHFYYRLPQ
;
A
#
# COMPACT_ATOMS: atom_id res chain seq x y z
N MET A 1 20.45 -4.58 -21.36
CA MET A 1 19.09 -4.36 -21.90
C MET A 1 18.73 -5.32 -23.04
N SER A 2 19.52 -6.36 -23.33
CA SER A 2 19.15 -7.43 -24.27
C SER A 2 17.84 -8.13 -23.89
N ASP A 3 17.53 -8.14 -22.59
CA ASP A 3 16.35 -8.81 -22.03
C ASP A 3 15.02 -8.15 -22.40
N CYS A 4 15.03 -6.92 -22.93
CA CYS A 4 13.84 -6.18 -23.31
C CYS A 4 13.51 -6.27 -24.82
N TYR A 5 14.37 -6.86 -25.65
CA TYR A 5 14.12 -6.94 -27.10
C TYR A 5 12.85 -7.75 -27.43
N PRO A 6 12.02 -7.34 -28.43
CA PRO A 6 12.18 -6.24 -29.38
C PRO A 6 11.53 -4.91 -28.96
N ILE A 7 11.43 -4.62 -27.66
CA ILE A 7 10.78 -3.42 -27.15
C ILE A 7 11.78 -2.25 -27.22
N ASP A 8 11.35 -1.15 -27.82
CA ASP A 8 12.14 0.08 -27.92
C ASP A 8 12.16 0.85 -26.59
N PHE A 9 12.84 2.00 -26.59
CA PHE A 9 13.07 2.79 -25.37
C PHE A 9 11.77 3.29 -24.72
N ASP A 10 10.77 3.67 -25.51
CA ASP A 10 9.49 4.18 -25.00
C ASP A 10 8.72 3.07 -24.29
N GLY A 11 8.66 1.88 -24.91
CA GLY A 11 8.08 0.70 -24.27
C GLY A 11 8.82 0.28 -23.00
N ILE A 12 10.16 0.31 -23.01
CA ILE A 12 10.99 0.01 -21.82
C ILE A 12 10.67 0.98 -20.66
N THR A 13 10.56 2.28 -20.94
CA THR A 13 10.25 3.30 -19.92
C THR A 13 8.87 3.08 -19.30
N LEU A 14 7.89 2.70 -20.11
CA LEU A 14 6.55 2.36 -19.62
C LEU A 14 6.55 1.08 -18.78
N ILE A 15 7.31 0.05 -19.18
CA ILE A 15 7.47 -1.20 -18.42
C ILE A 15 8.15 -0.94 -17.07
N GLU A 16 9.21 -0.12 -17.05
CA GLU A 16 9.88 0.27 -15.81
C GLU A 16 8.93 1.00 -14.87
N SER A 17 8.15 1.94 -15.40
CA SER A 17 7.16 2.70 -14.63
C SER A 17 6.10 1.79 -14.04
N LEU A 18 5.62 0.81 -14.81
CA LEU A 18 4.66 -0.19 -14.33
C LEU A 18 5.27 -1.07 -13.24
N ALA A 19 6.49 -1.58 -13.43
CA ALA A 19 7.17 -2.43 -12.46
C ALA A 19 7.38 -1.72 -11.11
N LYS A 20 7.83 -0.47 -11.15
CA LYS A 20 7.98 0.39 -9.96
C LYS A 20 6.64 0.63 -9.27
N GLY A 21 5.61 0.95 -10.03
CA GLY A 21 4.30 1.21 -9.48
C GLY A 21 3.64 -0.04 -8.88
N VAL A 22 3.79 -1.22 -9.50
CA VAL A 22 3.29 -2.49 -8.94
C VAL A 22 4.00 -2.81 -7.62
N ARG A 23 5.33 -2.69 -7.56
CA ARG A 23 6.09 -2.86 -6.32
C ARG A 23 5.66 -1.90 -5.22
N ARG A 24 5.44 -0.63 -5.56
CA ARG A 24 4.97 0.36 -4.60
C ARG A 24 3.59 0.00 -4.04
N LEU A 25 2.67 -0.50 -4.88
CA LEU A 25 1.36 -0.97 -4.41
C LEU A 25 1.47 -2.15 -3.44
N GLU A 26 2.35 -3.11 -3.71
CA GLU A 26 2.58 -4.26 -2.80
C GLU A 26 3.06 -3.80 -1.43
N ARG A 27 4.04 -2.88 -1.39
CA ARG A 27 4.50 -2.30 -0.12
C ARG A 27 3.39 -1.56 0.62
N LEU A 28 2.65 -0.70 -0.09
CA LEU A 28 1.55 0.04 0.51
C LEU A 28 0.45 -0.89 1.07
N LEU A 29 0.21 -2.04 0.43
CA LEU A 29 -0.70 -3.06 0.97
C LEU A 29 -0.16 -3.70 2.24
N GLN A 30 1.13 -4.02 2.28
CA GLN A 30 1.80 -4.54 3.47
C GLN A 30 1.74 -3.52 4.62
N ASP A 31 2.17 -2.29 4.39
CA ASP A 31 2.15 -1.20 5.36
C ASP A 31 0.73 -0.95 5.89
N THR A 32 -0.28 -1.00 5.01
CA THR A 32 -1.69 -0.88 5.39
C THR A 32 -2.14 -2.04 6.29
N SER A 33 -1.72 -3.27 5.98
CA SER A 33 -2.02 -4.44 6.80
C SER A 33 -1.40 -4.34 8.19
N GLU A 34 -0.11 -3.98 8.26
CA GLU A 34 0.62 -3.76 9.52
C GLU A 34 -0.04 -2.64 10.34
N LYS A 35 -0.35 -1.51 9.70
CA LYS A 35 -1.03 -0.38 10.35
C LYS A 35 -2.41 -0.77 10.88
N LYS A 36 -3.14 -1.65 10.20
CA LYS A 36 -4.45 -2.15 10.64
C LYS A 36 -4.30 -2.99 11.91
N THR A 37 -3.26 -3.81 12.01
CA THR A 37 -2.93 -4.57 13.22
C THR A 37 -2.58 -3.65 14.37
N GLU A 38 -1.70 -2.66 14.17
CA GLU A 38 -1.35 -1.67 15.20
C GLU A 38 -2.58 -0.91 15.73
N ILE A 39 -3.50 -0.54 14.84
CA ILE A 39 -4.76 0.11 15.22
C ILE A 39 -5.61 -0.83 16.09
N LYS A 40 -5.70 -2.12 15.73
CA LYS A 40 -6.48 -3.12 16.48
C LYS A 40 -5.90 -3.30 17.89
N ASP A 41 -4.59 -3.45 17.99
CA ASP A 41 -3.89 -3.62 19.27
C ASP A 41 -4.07 -2.38 20.16
N GLN A 42 -3.98 -1.18 19.55
CA GLN A 42 -4.19 0.06 20.27
C GLN A 42 -5.64 0.24 20.75
N VAL A 43 -6.63 -0.25 20.00
CA VAL A 43 -8.04 -0.28 20.46
C VAL A 43 -8.17 -1.14 21.71
N GLU A 44 -7.52 -2.30 21.76
CA GLU A 44 -7.55 -3.18 22.92
C GLU A 44 -6.90 -2.52 24.15
N VAL A 45 -5.75 -1.86 23.97
CA VAL A 45 -5.09 -1.08 25.03
C VAL A 45 -6.01 0.02 25.57
N VAL A 46 -6.67 0.77 24.68
CA VAL A 46 -7.62 1.83 25.07
C VAL A 46 -8.82 1.24 25.83
N SER A 47 -9.37 0.11 25.39
CA SER A 47 -10.48 -0.57 26.07
C SER A 47 -10.08 -0.98 27.49
N LYS A 48 -8.94 -1.68 27.64
CA LYS A 48 -8.43 -2.12 28.94
C LYS A 48 -8.15 -0.95 29.89
N LEU A 49 -7.61 0.16 29.38
CA LEU A 49 -7.39 1.37 30.19
C LEU A 49 -8.70 2.01 30.62
N LYS A 50 -9.71 2.01 29.74
CA LYS A 50 -11.03 2.55 30.06
C LYS A 50 -11.76 1.71 31.11
N GLU A 51 -11.76 0.39 30.97
CA GLU A 51 -12.33 -0.54 31.95
C GLU A 51 -11.69 -0.36 33.34
N LYS A 52 -10.35 -0.29 33.40
CA LYS A 52 -9.64 -0.02 34.65
C LYS A 52 -10.01 1.35 35.25
N PHE A 53 -10.22 2.35 34.41
CA PHE A 53 -10.56 3.70 34.86
C PHE A 53 -11.99 3.75 35.41
N ASP A 54 -12.92 3.09 34.73
CA ASP A 54 -14.31 2.99 35.16
C ASP A 54 -14.42 2.18 36.46
N HIS A 55 -13.63 1.12 36.62
CA HIS A 55 -13.56 0.34 37.85
C HIS A 55 -13.06 1.18 39.04
N LEU A 56 -11.93 1.89 38.90
CA LEU A 56 -11.43 2.78 39.95
C LEU A 56 -12.45 3.87 40.28
N LYS A 57 -13.12 4.44 39.28
CA LYS A 57 -14.14 5.46 39.51
C LYS A 57 -15.35 4.94 40.32
N SER A 58 -15.66 3.65 40.18
CA SER A 58 -16.74 3.00 40.94
C SER A 58 -16.33 2.52 42.34
N ASP A 59 -15.03 2.46 42.63
CA ASP A 59 -14.51 2.00 43.91
C ASP A 59 -14.33 3.19 44.88
N PRO A 60 -15.08 3.24 46.01
CA PRO A 60 -14.97 4.30 47.01
C PRO A 60 -13.60 4.36 47.70
N SER A 61 -12.84 3.26 47.69
CA SER A 61 -11.51 3.16 48.30
C SER A 61 -10.36 3.57 47.38
N SER A 62 -10.66 3.84 46.10
CA SER A 62 -9.66 4.18 45.10
C SER A 62 -8.95 5.51 45.41
N SER A 63 -7.64 5.56 45.17
CA SER A 63 -6.90 6.80 45.37
C SER A 63 -7.06 7.75 44.19
N LYS A 64 -7.28 9.03 44.49
CA LYS A 64 -7.31 10.10 43.47
C LYS A 64 -6.04 10.13 42.62
N SER A 65 -4.89 9.76 43.21
CA SER A 65 -3.60 9.72 42.53
C SER A 65 -3.53 8.64 41.44
N GLU A 66 -4.10 7.46 41.68
CA GLU A 66 -4.17 6.37 40.70
C GLU A 66 -5.10 6.72 39.55
N MET A 67 -6.25 7.33 39.85
CA MET A 67 -7.17 7.83 38.83
C MET A 67 -6.51 8.85 37.91
N VAL A 68 -5.72 9.80 38.45
CA VAL A 68 -5.00 10.80 37.65
C VAL A 68 -3.94 10.14 36.75
N LYS A 69 -3.14 9.21 37.29
CA LYS A 69 -2.14 8.47 36.52
C LYS A 69 -2.79 7.69 35.37
N LEU A 70 -3.91 7.02 35.63
CA LEU A 70 -4.62 6.23 34.63
C LEU A 70 -5.29 7.10 33.56
N LYS A 71 -5.87 8.24 33.96
CA LYS A 71 -6.40 9.23 33.02
C LYS A 71 -5.32 9.74 32.07
N SER A 72 -4.12 10.04 32.58
CA SER A 72 -2.99 10.47 31.76
C SER A 72 -2.60 9.39 30.72
N LYS A 73 -2.49 8.13 31.15
CA LYS A 73 -2.24 6.99 30.24
C LYS A 73 -3.31 6.87 29.17
N LEU A 74 -4.59 6.98 29.54
CA LEU A 74 -5.70 6.92 28.60
C LEU A 74 -5.63 8.04 27.54
N VAL A 75 -5.35 9.28 27.96
CA VAL A 75 -5.16 10.41 27.03
C VAL A 75 -4.00 10.15 26.07
N GLY A 76 -2.86 9.66 26.59
CA GLY A 76 -1.72 9.27 25.77
C GLY A 76 -2.08 8.19 24.73
N SER A 77 -2.76 7.12 25.16
CA SER A 77 -3.19 6.05 24.27
C SER A 77 -4.19 6.49 23.21
N ILE A 78 -5.11 7.41 23.55
CA ILE A 78 -6.01 8.03 22.57
C ILE A 78 -5.23 8.87 21.55
N GLY A 79 -4.19 9.58 22.00
CA GLY A 79 -3.28 10.34 21.13
C GLY A 79 -2.61 9.45 20.09
N ILE A 80 -2.03 8.31 20.52
CA ILE A 80 -1.42 7.31 19.64
C ILE A 80 -2.45 6.79 18.64
N PHE A 81 -3.65 6.40 19.10
CA PHE A 81 -4.72 5.91 18.24
C PHE A 81 -5.13 6.90 17.14
N LYS A 82 -5.23 8.19 17.48
CA LYS A 82 -5.51 9.25 16.50
C LYS A 82 -4.39 9.38 15.47
N SER A 83 -3.13 9.29 15.90
CA SER A 83 -1.96 9.32 15.00
C SER A 83 -1.98 8.14 14.02
N LEU A 84 -2.19 6.92 14.51
CA LEU A 84 -2.28 5.72 13.69
C LEU A 84 -3.40 5.83 12.64
N LYS A 85 -4.57 6.35 13.03
CA LYS A 85 -5.67 6.61 12.09
C LYS A 85 -5.32 7.63 11.02
N ARG A 86 -4.52 8.66 11.34
CA ARG A 86 -4.06 9.65 10.35
C ARG A 86 -3.10 9.00 9.36
N GLN A 87 -2.10 8.27 9.86
CA GLN A 87 -1.14 7.54 9.01
C GLN A 87 -1.84 6.55 8.08
N MET A 88 -2.84 5.82 8.58
CA MET A 88 -3.67 4.93 7.76
C MET A 88 -4.36 5.65 6.60
N LYS A 89 -4.90 6.86 6.84
CA LYS A 89 -5.52 7.66 5.76
C LYS A 89 -4.51 8.11 4.72
N GLU A 90 -3.29 8.44 5.15
CA GLU A 90 -2.19 8.82 4.25
C GLU A 90 -1.79 7.64 3.36
N LEU A 91 -1.61 6.44 3.93
CA LEU A 91 -1.34 5.21 3.19
C LEU A 91 -2.43 4.89 2.15
N ILE A 92 -3.71 4.99 2.54
CA ILE A 92 -4.84 4.76 1.61
C ILE A 92 -4.83 5.76 0.46
N LYS A 93 -4.54 7.04 0.75
CA LYS A 93 -4.46 8.09 -0.28
C LYS A 93 -3.31 7.82 -1.25
N GLU A 94 -2.15 7.42 -0.73
CA GLU A 94 -0.98 7.08 -1.54
C GLU A 94 -1.22 5.83 -2.39
N TYR A 95 -1.88 4.82 -1.83
CA TYR A 95 -2.27 3.61 -2.56
C TYR A 95 -3.21 3.96 -3.72
N SER A 96 -4.25 4.77 -3.46
CA SER A 96 -5.20 5.20 -4.50
C SER A 96 -4.50 5.97 -5.62
N HIS A 97 -3.61 6.90 -5.28
CA HIS A 97 -2.86 7.67 -6.26
C HIS A 97 -1.93 6.78 -7.10
N THR A 98 -1.16 5.90 -6.45
CA THR A 98 -0.26 4.96 -7.14
C THR A 98 -1.04 4.00 -8.03
N ASN A 99 -2.22 3.56 -7.60
CA ASN A 99 -3.06 2.67 -8.39
C ASN A 99 -3.59 3.37 -9.65
N GLN A 100 -4.00 4.64 -9.52
CA GLN A 100 -4.41 5.44 -10.67
C GLN A 100 -3.27 5.61 -11.69
N GLN A 101 -2.06 5.91 -11.21
CA GLN A 101 -0.87 5.99 -12.08
C GLN A 101 -0.61 4.66 -12.79
N ASN A 102 -0.69 3.53 -12.08
CA ASN A 102 -0.53 2.20 -12.69
C ASN A 102 -1.60 1.90 -13.75
N VAL A 103 -2.85 2.29 -13.53
CA VAL A 103 -3.92 2.13 -14.53
C VAL A 103 -3.59 2.94 -15.79
N GLN A 104 -3.13 4.19 -15.64
CA GLN A 104 -2.71 5.01 -16.77
C GLN A 104 -1.51 4.41 -17.52
N THR A 105 -0.50 3.93 -16.80
CA THR A 105 0.66 3.26 -17.41
C THR A 105 0.26 2.01 -18.18
N ARG A 106 -0.68 1.20 -17.65
CA ARG A 106 -1.22 0.03 -18.36
C ARG A 106 -1.95 0.42 -19.65
N ALA A 107 -2.74 1.50 -19.62
CA ALA A 107 -3.39 2.01 -20.82
C ALA A 107 -2.37 2.48 -21.88
N MET A 108 -1.35 3.24 -21.47
CA MET A 108 -0.27 3.69 -22.35
C MET A 108 0.53 2.52 -22.94
N LEU A 109 0.78 1.48 -22.15
CA LEU A 109 1.37 0.24 -22.65
C LEU A 109 0.48 -0.42 -23.70
N GLY A 110 -0.84 -0.43 -23.50
CA GLY A 110 -1.78 -0.98 -24.48
C GLY A 110 -1.69 -0.24 -25.80
N ASP A 111 -1.76 1.09 -25.76
CA ASP A 111 -1.60 1.94 -26.95
C ASP A 111 -0.24 1.72 -27.64
N TYR A 112 0.82 1.57 -26.85
CA TYR A 112 2.16 1.26 -27.36
C TYR A 112 2.17 -0.08 -28.10
N PHE A 113 1.69 -1.16 -27.47
CA PHE A 113 1.70 -2.49 -28.09
C PHE A 113 0.82 -2.54 -29.34
N THR A 114 -0.33 -1.88 -29.36
CA THR A 114 -1.19 -1.78 -30.56
C THR A 114 -0.51 -1.04 -31.71
N LYS A 115 0.28 0.02 -31.44
CA LYS A 115 0.97 0.80 -32.47
C LYS A 115 2.22 0.11 -33.01
N HIS A 116 2.97 -0.56 -32.14
CA HIS A 116 4.29 -1.12 -32.46
C HIS A 116 4.25 -2.61 -32.81
N HIS A 117 3.15 -3.31 -32.49
CA HIS A 117 3.02 -4.74 -32.78
C HIS A 117 1.64 -5.08 -33.38
N SER A 118 1.65 -5.66 -34.58
CA SER A 118 0.48 -5.78 -35.46
C SER A 118 -0.42 -7.01 -35.21
N VAL A 119 -0.07 -7.93 -34.30
CA VAL A 119 -0.81 -9.19 -34.12
C VAL A 119 -1.06 -9.48 -32.64
N GLY A 120 -2.33 -9.60 -32.27
CA GLY A 120 -2.76 -10.21 -31.01
C GLY A 120 -2.43 -9.44 -29.74
N SER A 121 -2.20 -8.12 -29.81
CA SER A 121 -1.70 -7.26 -28.71
C SER A 121 -2.67 -7.09 -27.53
N THR A 122 -3.93 -7.47 -27.68
CA THR A 122 -4.98 -7.32 -26.67
C THR A 122 -5.80 -8.59 -26.53
N ASN A 123 -5.98 -9.02 -25.28
CA ASN A 123 -6.88 -10.09 -24.88
C ASN A 123 -8.35 -9.67 -25.13
N SER A 124 -9.26 -10.64 -25.07
CA SER A 124 -10.71 -10.44 -25.23
C SER A 124 -11.32 -9.55 -24.14
N ASP A 125 -10.63 -9.37 -23.01
CA ASP A 125 -11.02 -8.49 -21.90
C ASP A 125 -10.43 -7.06 -22.02
N GLY A 126 -9.74 -6.76 -23.12
CA GLY A 126 -9.11 -5.46 -23.36
C GLY A 126 -7.77 -5.26 -22.64
N THR A 127 -7.27 -6.26 -21.92
CA THR A 127 -5.91 -6.23 -21.36
C THR A 127 -4.86 -6.55 -22.42
N ILE A 128 -3.61 -6.14 -22.20
CA ILE A 128 -2.52 -6.42 -23.14
C ILE A 128 -2.23 -7.91 -23.12
N ASN A 129 -2.23 -8.55 -24.28
CA ASN A 129 -1.71 -9.89 -24.40
C ASN A 129 -0.18 -9.83 -24.46
N THR A 130 0.47 -10.13 -23.34
CA THR A 130 1.93 -10.12 -23.25
C THR A 130 2.56 -11.47 -23.60
N GLU A 131 1.76 -12.53 -23.83
CA GLU A 131 2.27 -13.86 -24.20
C GLU A 131 3.12 -13.87 -25.49
N PRO A 132 2.78 -13.12 -26.55
CA PRO A 132 3.59 -13.07 -27.77
C PRO A 132 4.92 -12.33 -27.58
N TYR A 133 5.12 -11.64 -26.45
CA TYR A 133 6.23 -10.73 -26.21
C TYR A 133 7.05 -11.17 -24.98
N PRO A 134 7.86 -12.26 -25.08
CA PRO A 134 8.68 -12.73 -23.97
C PRO A 134 9.69 -11.68 -23.48
N GLY A 135 10.06 -10.70 -24.32
CA GLY A 135 10.84 -9.53 -23.93
C GLY A 135 10.14 -8.64 -22.90
N PHE A 136 8.80 -8.51 -22.94
CA PHE A 136 8.04 -7.75 -21.95
C PHE A 136 8.25 -8.32 -20.55
N LYS A 137 8.02 -9.64 -20.38
CA LYS A 137 8.12 -10.30 -19.09
C LYS A 137 9.54 -10.18 -18.51
N LYS A 138 10.56 -10.48 -19.32
CA LYS A 138 11.96 -10.36 -18.90
C LYS A 138 12.32 -8.93 -18.51
N CYS A 139 11.86 -7.94 -19.27
CA CYS A 139 12.08 -6.53 -18.99
C CYS A 139 11.37 -6.07 -17.70
N PHE A 140 10.11 -6.49 -17.52
CA PHE A 140 9.35 -6.22 -16.31
C PHE A 140 10.03 -6.82 -15.08
N ASP A 141 10.38 -8.11 -15.13
CA ASP A 141 11.04 -8.83 -14.03
C ASP A 141 12.38 -8.15 -13.68
N HIS A 142 13.13 -7.72 -14.69
CA HIS A 142 14.38 -6.98 -14.49
C HIS A 142 14.18 -5.75 -13.61
N PHE A 143 13.17 -4.92 -13.90
CA PHE A 143 12.89 -3.73 -13.09
C PHE A 143 12.25 -4.09 -11.75
N TYR A 144 11.31 -5.03 -11.75
CA TYR A 144 10.54 -5.41 -10.57
C TYR A 144 11.42 -6.03 -9.47
N TYR A 145 12.43 -6.83 -9.82
CA TYR A 145 13.30 -7.50 -8.84
C TYR A 145 14.57 -6.72 -8.49
N ARG A 146 14.99 -5.73 -9.30
CA ARG A 146 16.18 -4.90 -9.01
C ARG A 146 15.90 -3.68 -8.12
N LEU A 147 14.64 -3.36 -7.86
CA LEU A 147 14.31 -2.27 -6.95
C LEU A 147 14.73 -2.65 -5.52
N PRO A 148 15.42 -1.75 -4.78
CA PRO A 148 15.86 -2.04 -3.41
C PRO A 148 14.66 -2.43 -2.57
N GLN A 149 14.77 -3.54 -1.84
CA GLN A 149 13.67 -4.18 -1.09
C GLN A 149 13.05 -3.24 -0.06
#